data_AF-A0A7S2DMI3-F1
#
_entry.id   AF-A0A7S2DMI3-F1
#
_cell.length_a   1.000
_cell.length_b   1.000
_cell.length_c   1.000
_cell.angle_alpha   90.00
_cell.angle_beta   90.00
_cell.angle_gamma   90.00
#
_symmetry.space_group_name_H-M   'P 1'
#
loop_
_entity.id
_entity.type
_entity.pdbx_description
1 polymer ?
#
loop_
_entity_poly.entity_id
_entity_poly.type
_entity_poly.pdbx_seq_one_letter_code
_entity_poly.pdbx_strand_id
1 'polypeptide(L)'
;GHDWCNNTAYKDMWNYTQHYLRDVKQVHQLLYVYAPNSPSDHWDRAYVHYYPGDDKVDLIGFDRYDTQAAYPTTLLADCREVVKFAKEKGKVPVIAETGITGGIQDVTDPQWFMNNFTEVIFGDSEGLCSEA
;
A
#
# COMPACT_ATOMS: atom_id res chain seq x y z
N GLY A 1 11.83 1.22 -9.87
CA GLY A 1 11.82 -0.24 -9.62
C GLY A 1 11.66 -1.03 -10.90
N HIS A 2 10.50 -0.89 -11.56
CA HIS A 2 10.12 -1.61 -12.77
C HIS A 2 11.19 -1.62 -13.89
N ASP A 3 11.82 -0.49 -14.17
CA ASP A 3 12.73 -0.38 -15.33
C ASP A 3 14.06 -1.11 -15.14
N TRP A 4 14.33 -1.61 -13.94
CA TRP A 4 15.59 -2.23 -13.56
C TRP A 4 15.45 -3.70 -13.15
N CYS A 5 14.22 -4.20 -12.99
CA CYS A 5 13.95 -5.56 -12.52
C CYS A 5 12.58 -6.02 -13.02
N ASN A 6 12.51 -7.15 -13.72
CA ASN A 6 11.25 -7.73 -14.16
C ASN A 6 10.49 -8.37 -12.98
N ASN A 7 9.23 -8.71 -13.20
CA ASN A 7 8.35 -9.26 -12.16
C ASN A 7 8.88 -10.56 -11.52
N THR A 8 9.47 -11.47 -12.30
CA THR A 8 10.08 -12.70 -11.78
C THR A 8 11.22 -12.39 -10.82
N ALA A 9 12.18 -11.56 -11.24
CA ALA A 9 13.34 -11.22 -10.42
C ALA A 9 12.94 -10.49 -9.13
N TYR A 10 11.89 -9.65 -9.16
CA TYR A 10 11.34 -9.03 -7.96
C TYR A 10 10.78 -10.07 -6.97
N LYS A 11 9.98 -11.03 -7.47
CA LYS A 11 9.42 -12.10 -6.63
C LYS A 11 10.49 -13.03 -6.08
N ASP A 12 11.52 -13.32 -6.86
CA ASP A 12 12.67 -14.12 -6.40
C ASP A 12 13.42 -13.42 -5.27
N MET A 13 13.65 -12.11 -5.37
CA MET A 13 14.25 -11.31 -4.31
C MET A 13 13.38 -11.30 -3.04
N TRP A 14 12.07 -11.17 -3.18
CA TRP A 14 11.14 -11.26 -2.06
C TRP A 14 11.23 -12.62 -1.36
N ASN A 15 11.13 -13.70 -2.13
CA ASN A 15 11.19 -15.07 -1.63
C ASN A 15 12.53 -15.37 -0.95
N TYR A 16 13.64 -14.92 -1.54
CA TYR A 16 14.96 -15.03 -0.94
C TYR A 16 15.03 -14.29 0.39
N THR A 17 14.52 -13.07 0.46
CA THR A 17 14.52 -12.26 1.69
C THR A 17 13.77 -12.96 2.81
N GLN A 18 12.57 -13.49 2.52
CA GLN A 18 11.79 -14.25 3.50
C GLN A 18 12.48 -15.54 3.95
N HIS A 19 12.96 -16.34 3.00
CA HIS A 19 13.69 -17.56 3.30
C HIS A 19 14.90 -17.26 4.18
N TYR A 20 15.66 -16.24 3.83
CA TYR A 20 16.87 -15.90 4.55
C TYR A 20 16.54 -15.46 5.98
N LEU A 21 15.57 -14.57 6.19
CA LEU A 21 15.20 -14.11 7.52
C LEU A 21 14.53 -15.20 8.36
N ARG A 22 13.52 -15.88 7.81
CA ARG A 22 12.71 -16.86 8.54
C ARG A 22 13.42 -18.19 8.72
N ASP A 23 13.98 -18.75 7.65
CA ASP A 23 14.45 -20.15 7.64
C ASP A 23 15.96 -20.23 7.93
N VAL A 24 16.78 -19.31 7.41
CA VAL A 24 18.24 -19.33 7.63
C VAL A 24 18.63 -18.61 8.92
N LYS A 25 18.07 -17.41 9.15
CA LYS A 25 18.35 -16.60 10.34
C LYS A 25 17.41 -16.89 11.51
N GLN A 26 16.39 -17.74 11.32
CA GLN A 26 15.47 -18.19 12.36
C GLN A 26 14.78 -17.03 13.09
N VAL A 27 14.39 -16.00 12.34
CA VAL A 27 13.61 -14.87 12.87
C VAL A 27 12.13 -15.22 12.81
N HIS A 28 11.43 -15.08 13.94
CA HIS A 28 10.05 -15.54 14.11
C HIS A 28 9.09 -14.44 14.61
N GLN A 29 9.56 -13.19 14.62
CA GLN A 29 8.85 -12.01 15.10
C GLN A 29 8.67 -10.93 14.01
N LEU A 30 8.60 -11.36 12.74
CA LEU A 30 8.38 -10.48 11.59
C LEU A 30 7.01 -10.74 10.97
N LEU A 31 6.39 -9.65 10.52
CA LEU A 31 5.28 -9.66 9.57
C LEU A 31 5.77 -9.06 8.26
N TYR A 32 5.28 -9.58 7.13
CA TYR A 32 5.66 -9.13 5.80
C TYR A 32 4.55 -8.31 5.16
N VAL A 33 4.85 -7.05 4.84
CA VAL A 33 3.92 -6.07 4.26
C VAL A 33 4.30 -5.80 2.81
N TYR A 34 3.40 -6.08 1.87
CA TYR A 34 3.59 -5.72 0.46
C TYR A 34 2.82 -4.44 0.14
N ALA A 35 3.55 -3.36 -0.15
CA ALA A 35 2.99 -2.03 -0.39
C ALA A 35 3.55 -1.40 -1.68
N PRO A 36 2.91 -1.60 -2.85
CA PRO A 36 3.26 -0.86 -4.05
C PRO A 36 2.83 0.61 -3.93
N ASN A 37 3.57 1.49 -4.60
CA ASN A 37 3.21 2.90 -4.75
C ASN A 37 1.96 3.03 -5.61
N SER A 38 0.98 3.82 -5.20
CA SER A 38 -0.15 4.32 -6.01
C SER A 38 -0.89 3.28 -6.86
N PRO A 39 -1.32 2.13 -6.31
CA PRO A 39 -1.82 1.00 -7.10
C PRO A 39 -3.05 1.30 -7.98
N SER A 40 -3.90 2.27 -7.65
CA SER A 40 -5.06 2.65 -8.49
C SER A 40 -4.64 3.15 -9.87
N ASP A 41 -3.40 3.64 -10.00
CA ASP A 41 -2.90 4.24 -11.24
C ASP A 41 -2.28 3.18 -12.17
N HIS A 42 -1.92 2.01 -11.61
CA HIS A 42 -1.24 0.93 -12.33
C HIS A 42 -1.47 -0.44 -11.66
N TRP A 43 -2.73 -0.80 -11.50
CA TRP A 43 -3.16 -2.01 -10.79
C TRP A 43 -2.49 -3.30 -11.27
N ASP A 44 -2.49 -3.53 -12.58
CA ASP A 44 -1.89 -4.73 -13.17
C ASP A 44 -0.42 -4.86 -12.82
N ARG A 45 0.31 -3.74 -12.85
CA ARG A 45 1.70 -3.74 -12.39
C ARG A 45 1.79 -4.02 -10.89
N ALA A 46 1.00 -3.32 -10.08
CA ALA A 46 1.06 -3.40 -8.63
C ALA A 46 0.72 -4.81 -8.09
N TYR A 47 -0.42 -5.37 -8.46
CA TYR A 47 -0.92 -6.61 -7.85
C TYR A 47 -1.06 -7.80 -8.78
N VAL A 48 -1.20 -7.63 -10.09
CA VAL A 48 -1.24 -8.78 -11.02
C VAL A 48 0.17 -9.30 -11.28
N HIS A 49 1.11 -8.40 -11.57
CA HIS A 49 2.45 -8.80 -12.00
C HIS A 49 3.44 -8.94 -10.85
N TYR A 50 3.49 -8.00 -9.90
CA TYR A 50 4.56 -7.96 -8.89
C TYR A 50 4.19 -8.53 -7.51
N TYR A 51 2.90 -8.83 -7.26
CA TYR A 51 2.48 -9.44 -6.00
C TYR A 51 3.19 -10.79 -5.74
N PRO A 52 3.88 -10.95 -4.59
CA PRO A 52 4.68 -12.15 -4.30
C PRO A 52 3.87 -13.45 -4.11
N GLY A 53 2.60 -13.34 -3.73
CA GLY A 53 1.71 -14.47 -3.46
C GLY A 53 1.17 -14.48 -2.03
N ASP A 54 0.00 -15.11 -1.85
CA ASP A 54 -0.75 -15.09 -0.58
C ASP A 54 -0.03 -15.81 0.57
N ASP A 55 0.85 -16.77 0.27
CA ASP A 55 1.67 -17.47 1.27
C ASP A 55 2.94 -16.70 1.65
N LYS A 56 3.19 -15.56 0.99
CA LYS A 56 4.37 -14.69 1.18
C LYS A 56 4.02 -13.33 1.78
N VAL A 57 2.76 -13.02 2.03
CA VAL A 57 2.35 -11.68 2.49
C VAL A 57 1.36 -11.82 3.65
N ASP A 58 1.64 -11.10 4.73
CA ASP A 58 0.79 -11.05 5.92
C ASP A 58 -0.18 -9.86 5.82
N LEU A 59 0.31 -8.70 5.38
CA LEU A 59 -0.48 -7.48 5.19
C LEU A 59 -0.31 -6.94 3.77
N ILE A 60 -1.43 -6.57 3.18
CA ILE A 60 -1.50 -6.00 1.84
C ILE A 60 -1.70 -4.50 2.02
N GLY A 61 -0.77 -3.69 1.53
CA GLY A 61 -0.88 -2.25 1.68
C GLY A 61 -0.53 -1.49 0.44
N PHE A 62 -0.40 -0.18 0.58
CA PHE A 62 0.03 0.72 -0.49
C PHE A 62 0.69 1.97 0.07
N ASP A 63 1.44 2.65 -0.79
CA ASP A 63 2.01 3.97 -0.51
C ASP A 63 1.33 5.01 -1.40
N ARG A 64 0.82 6.10 -0.81
CA ARG A 64 0.22 7.21 -1.58
C ARG A 64 0.75 8.56 -1.14
N TYR A 65 1.57 9.17 -1.97
CA TYR A 65 1.88 10.59 -1.90
C TYR A 65 1.39 11.31 -3.14
N ASP A 66 0.80 12.48 -2.97
CA ASP A 66 0.31 13.27 -4.09
C ASP A 66 0.32 14.78 -3.77
N THR A 67 0.02 15.60 -4.76
CA THR A 67 -0.25 17.03 -4.58
C THR A 67 -1.45 17.24 -3.65
N GLN A 68 -1.46 18.35 -2.91
CA GLN A 68 -2.56 18.68 -1.98
C GLN A 68 -3.95 18.60 -2.65
N ALA A 69 -4.05 18.96 -3.94
CA ALA A 69 -5.31 18.96 -4.67
C ALA A 69 -5.78 17.57 -5.11
N ALA A 70 -4.85 16.69 -5.50
CA ALA A 70 -5.19 15.36 -6.01
C ALA A 70 -5.32 14.31 -4.89
N TYR A 71 -4.58 14.51 -3.79
CA TYR A 71 -4.41 13.54 -2.71
C TYR A 71 -5.71 12.94 -2.16
N PRO A 72 -6.77 13.71 -1.81
CA PRO A 72 -8.00 13.12 -1.29
C PRO A 72 -8.60 12.07 -2.23
N THR A 73 -8.62 12.37 -3.52
CA THR A 73 -9.22 11.51 -4.54
C THR A 73 -8.38 10.26 -4.78
N THR A 74 -7.06 10.42 -4.90
CA THR A 74 -6.15 9.32 -5.21
C THR A 74 -5.94 8.38 -4.01
N LEU A 75 -5.93 8.91 -2.79
CA LEU A 75 -5.93 8.13 -1.55
C LEU A 75 -7.16 7.23 -1.44
N LEU A 76 -8.35 7.78 -1.66
CA LEU A 76 -9.60 7.01 -1.55
C LEU A 76 -9.69 5.92 -2.61
N ALA A 77 -9.23 6.20 -3.84
CA ALA A 77 -9.19 5.23 -4.92
C ALA A 77 -8.28 4.03 -4.59
N ASP A 78 -7.05 4.29 -4.11
CA ASP A 78 -6.16 3.21 -3.65
C ASP A 78 -6.78 2.42 -2.52
N CYS A 79 -7.29 3.11 -1.50
CA CYS A 79 -7.82 2.46 -0.32
C CYS A 79 -8.95 1.48 -0.68
N ARG A 80 -9.91 1.89 -1.53
CA ARG A 80 -11.02 1.04 -1.94
C ARG A 80 -10.54 -0.20 -2.70
N GLU A 81 -9.63 -0.05 -3.65
CA GLU A 81 -9.15 -1.17 -4.46
C GLU A 81 -8.28 -2.14 -3.62
N VAL A 82 -7.41 -1.60 -2.77
CA VAL A 82 -6.53 -2.40 -1.92
C VAL A 82 -7.30 -3.12 -0.82
N VAL A 83 -8.28 -2.48 -0.19
CA VAL A 83 -9.14 -3.15 0.81
C VAL A 83 -9.93 -4.30 0.17
N LYS A 84 -10.50 -4.11 -1.01
CA LYS A 84 -11.20 -5.18 -1.74
C LYS A 84 -10.27 -6.37 -1.99
N PHE A 85 -9.07 -6.11 -2.50
CA PHE A 85 -8.09 -7.15 -2.78
C PHE A 85 -7.60 -7.84 -1.50
N ALA A 86 -7.31 -7.09 -0.43
CA ALA A 86 -6.92 -7.64 0.86
C ALA A 86 -8.01 -8.54 1.45
N LYS A 87 -9.27 -8.10 1.41
CA LYS A 87 -10.43 -8.88 1.87
C LYS A 87 -10.61 -10.17 1.04
N GLU A 88 -10.45 -10.11 -0.29
CA GLU A 88 -10.48 -11.30 -1.15
C GLU A 88 -9.41 -12.34 -0.76
N LYS A 89 -8.22 -11.87 -0.37
CA LYS A 89 -7.10 -12.74 0.04
C LYS A 89 -7.12 -13.13 1.52
N GLY A 90 -8.09 -12.64 2.30
CA GLY A 90 -8.15 -12.85 3.75
C GLY A 90 -6.97 -12.23 4.49
N LYS A 91 -6.50 -11.05 4.04
CA LYS A 91 -5.34 -10.32 4.59
C LYS A 91 -5.77 -9.00 5.21
N VAL A 92 -4.92 -8.46 6.07
CA VAL A 92 -5.13 -7.13 6.68
C VAL A 92 -4.71 -6.05 5.69
N PRO A 93 -5.61 -5.12 5.30
CA PRO A 93 -5.25 -3.96 4.49
C PRO A 93 -4.49 -2.91 5.32
N VAL A 94 -3.49 -2.26 4.75
CA VAL A 94 -2.75 -1.16 5.43
C VAL A 94 -2.40 0.00 4.49
N ILE A 95 -2.43 1.22 5.00
CA ILE A 95 -1.78 2.37 4.37
C ILE A 95 -0.35 2.39 4.92
N ALA A 96 0.62 1.92 4.13
CA ALA A 96 2.00 1.75 4.60
C ALA A 96 2.73 3.10 4.65
N GLU A 97 2.52 3.94 3.64
CA GLU A 97 2.98 5.32 3.62
C GLU A 97 1.93 6.26 3.02
N THR A 98 1.86 7.49 3.54
CA THR A 98 1.02 8.51 2.91
C THR A 98 1.41 9.94 3.27
N GLY A 99 1.06 10.89 2.41
CA GLY A 99 1.18 12.32 2.69
C GLY A 99 1.24 13.18 1.44
N ILE A 100 1.72 14.41 1.59
CA ILE A 100 1.87 15.35 0.48
C ILE A 100 3.23 15.13 -0.18
N THR A 101 3.25 15.07 -1.51
CA THR A 101 4.50 15.04 -2.28
C THR A 101 5.34 16.28 -1.99
N GLY A 102 6.59 16.07 -1.57
CA GLY A 102 7.52 17.14 -1.19
C GLY A 102 7.51 17.47 0.30
N GLY A 103 6.48 17.04 1.05
CA GLY A 103 6.32 17.32 2.47
C GLY A 103 5.31 18.44 2.76
N ILE A 104 5.26 18.87 4.02
CA ILE A 104 4.25 19.81 4.52
C ILE A 104 4.68 21.28 4.50
N GLN A 105 5.83 21.61 3.91
CA GLN A 105 6.48 22.91 4.03
C GLN A 105 5.65 24.05 3.40
N ASP A 106 4.89 23.73 2.34
CA ASP A 106 4.06 24.68 1.58
C ASP A 106 2.55 24.48 1.84
N VAL A 107 2.19 23.81 2.94
CA VAL A 107 0.80 23.55 3.29
C VAL A 107 0.23 24.76 4.01
N THR A 108 -0.83 25.33 3.43
CA THR A 108 -1.52 26.49 4.02
C THR A 108 -2.69 26.08 4.92
N ASP A 109 -3.20 24.85 4.79
CA ASP A 109 -4.25 24.31 5.66
C ASP A 109 -3.65 23.65 6.92
N PRO A 110 -3.76 24.26 8.11
CA PRO A 110 -3.23 23.67 9.34
C PRO A 110 -3.99 22.40 9.78
N GLN A 111 -5.15 22.11 9.18
CA GLN A 111 -5.96 20.92 9.43
C GLN A 111 -5.88 19.92 8.27
N TRP A 112 -4.86 20.02 7.40
CA TRP A 112 -4.78 19.23 6.18
C TRP A 112 -4.94 17.72 6.42
N PHE A 113 -4.26 17.14 7.43
CA PHE A 113 -4.41 15.71 7.75
C PHE A 113 -5.83 15.34 8.22
N MET A 114 -6.51 16.24 8.95
CA MET A 114 -7.88 15.99 9.39
C MET A 114 -8.82 16.00 8.17
N ASN A 115 -8.74 17.06 7.37
CA ASN A 115 -9.67 17.31 6.26
C ASN A 115 -9.42 16.40 5.04
N ASN A 116 -8.15 16.07 4.76
CA ASN A 116 -7.74 15.44 3.50
C ASN A 116 -7.27 13.99 3.65
N PHE A 117 -6.99 13.54 4.89
CA PHE A 117 -6.66 12.13 5.17
C PHE A 117 -7.75 11.48 6.03
N THR A 118 -7.98 11.98 7.25
CA THR A 118 -8.91 11.37 8.21
C THR A 118 -10.35 11.41 7.69
N GLU A 119 -10.87 12.57 7.32
CA GLU A 119 -12.24 12.70 6.80
C GLU A 119 -12.47 11.93 5.50
N VAL A 120 -11.44 11.77 4.67
CA VAL A 120 -11.51 11.00 3.42
C VAL A 120 -11.64 9.50 3.70
N ILE A 121 -10.82 8.96 4.60
CA ILE A 121 -10.83 7.54 4.95
C ILE A 121 -12.08 7.17 5.76
N PHE A 122 -12.39 7.93 6.80
CA PHE A 122 -13.52 7.63 7.69
C PHE A 122 -14.87 8.10 7.13
N GLY A 123 -14.85 9.05 6.20
CA GLY A 123 -16.04 9.51 5.46
C GLY A 123 -16.31 8.73 4.18
N ASP A 124 -15.58 7.64 3.91
CA ASP A 124 -15.83 6.78 2.76
C ASP A 124 -17.28 6.28 2.73
N SER A 125 -18.06 6.76 1.76
CA SER A 125 -19.48 6.41 1.60
C SER A 125 -19.72 4.93 1.30
N GLU A 126 -18.71 4.21 0.80
CA GLU A 126 -18.80 2.77 0.57
C GLU A 126 -18.52 1.94 1.84
N GLY A 127 -18.04 2.58 2.92
CA GLY A 127 -17.66 1.92 4.17
C GLY A 127 -16.43 1.01 4.05
N LEU A 128 -15.83 0.88 2.86
CA LEU A 128 -14.75 -0.07 2.63
C LEU A 128 -13.51 0.33 3.43
N CYS A 129 -13.15 1.60 3.36
CA CYS A 129 -11.95 2.15 4.00
C CYS A 129 -12.09 2.36 5.51
N SER A 130 -13.31 2.65 5.98
CA SER A 130 -13.60 2.92 7.38
C SER A 130 -13.88 1.66 8.21
N GLU A 131 -14.32 0.58 7.56
CA GLU A 131 -14.64 -0.73 8.16
C GLU A 131 -13.68 -1.84 7.67
N ALA A 132 -12.47 -1.44 7.29
CA ALA A 132 -11.43 -2.31 6.76
C ALA A 132 -10.86 -3.27 7.81
#